data_AF-A0A087BAS2-F1
#
_entry.id   AF-A0A087BAS2-F1
#
_cell.length_a   1.000
_cell.length_b   1.000
_cell.length_c   1.000
_cell.angle_alpha   90.00
_cell.angle_beta   90.00
_cell.angle_gamma   90.00
#
_symmetry.space_group_name_H-M   'P 1'
#
loop_
_entity.id
_entity.type
_entity.pdbx_description
1 polymer ?
#
loop_
_entity_poly.entity_id
_entity_poly.type
_entity_poly.pdbx_seq_one_letter_code
_entity_poly.pdbx_strand_id
1 'polypeptide(L)'
;MGSNSRMTSFQRREQLIGVGRSLFASKGFESVSVEEIAAHAKVSKPIVYEHFGGKEGLYAVVVDREMRSLSETLFRALEDPSDAHPRQIVERTALALLTYIEENAEGFQVLVRDSPTDTSASFSSLWGDISLRVEDVLRIWFTRQNMPTEGVEYYAQMLVGMTVFTGQYWAMQQVMGKEELAALIVNLAWNGLAHMKAHPQLRFEDELYECGDGGNIEVVAAFGNAEYPDAKEIKRMEKAERKAAKLAEKEAKLEAKEAAREAKLLEKEAKLRAANA
;
A
#
# COMPACT_ATOMS: atom_id res chain seq x y z
N MET A 1 9.10 -47.96 -4.50
CA MET A 1 7.74 -47.70 -5.01
C MET A 1 7.25 -46.39 -4.41
N GLY A 2 7.39 -45.27 -5.14
CA GLY A 2 6.91 -43.97 -4.67
C GLY A 2 5.41 -43.87 -4.96
N SER A 3 4.59 -43.69 -3.92
CA SER A 3 3.16 -43.43 -4.10
C SER A 3 3.00 -42.07 -4.78
N ASN A 4 2.75 -42.10 -6.08
CA ASN A 4 2.35 -40.92 -6.83
C ASN A 4 0.90 -40.62 -6.41
N SER A 5 0.75 -39.86 -5.31
CA SER A 5 -0.57 -39.51 -4.78
C SER A 5 -1.33 -38.78 -5.87
N ARG A 6 -2.40 -39.40 -6.39
CA ARG A 6 -3.25 -38.79 -7.42
C ARG A 6 -3.81 -37.51 -6.84
N MET A 7 -3.45 -36.40 -7.47
CA MET A 7 -3.90 -35.09 -7.06
C MET A 7 -5.43 -35.04 -7.10
N THR A 8 -6.06 -34.55 -6.02
CA THR A 8 -7.51 -34.50 -5.93
C THR A 8 -8.09 -33.42 -6.87
N SER A 9 -9.37 -33.53 -7.20
CA SER A 9 -10.08 -32.51 -7.99
C SER A 9 -9.96 -31.11 -7.35
N PHE A 10 -10.05 -31.02 -6.02
CA PHE A 10 -9.85 -29.77 -5.28
C PHE A 10 -8.44 -29.20 -5.45
N GLN A 11 -7.40 -30.04 -5.24
CA GLN A 11 -6.01 -29.61 -5.44
C GLN A 11 -5.75 -29.16 -6.88
N ARG A 12 -6.42 -29.75 -7.87
CA ARG A 12 -6.32 -29.34 -9.27
C ARG A 12 -6.96 -27.98 -9.49
N ARG A 13 -8.13 -27.77 -8.93
CA ARG A 13 -8.81 -26.48 -8.96
C ARG A 13 -7.94 -25.37 -8.37
N GLU A 14 -7.34 -25.60 -7.20
CA GLU A 14 -6.44 -24.62 -6.55
C GLU A 14 -5.19 -24.33 -7.37
N GLN A 15 -4.58 -25.36 -7.96
CA GLN A 15 -3.42 -25.17 -8.84
C GLN A 15 -3.79 -24.32 -10.08
N LEU A 16 -4.93 -24.57 -10.70
CA LEU A 16 -5.39 -23.79 -11.86
C LEU A 16 -5.66 -22.33 -11.49
N ILE A 17 -6.22 -22.07 -10.31
CA ILE A 17 -6.41 -20.71 -9.77
C ILE A 17 -5.05 -20.02 -9.60
N GLY A 18 -4.08 -20.69 -8.98
CA GLY A 18 -2.74 -20.14 -8.80
C GLY A 18 -2.05 -19.81 -10.13
N VAL A 19 -2.07 -20.73 -11.09
CA VAL A 19 -1.50 -20.51 -12.43
C VAL A 19 -2.22 -19.39 -13.18
N GLY A 20 -3.54 -19.37 -13.12
CA GLY A 20 -4.36 -18.32 -13.72
C GLY A 20 -3.98 -16.95 -13.16
N ARG A 21 -3.92 -16.82 -11.83
CA ARG A 21 -3.56 -15.57 -11.15
C ARG A 21 -2.22 -15.02 -11.65
N SER A 22 -1.15 -15.82 -11.65
CA SER A 22 0.17 -15.35 -12.09
C SER A 22 0.19 -14.94 -13.57
N LEU A 23 -0.52 -15.69 -14.44
CA LEU A 23 -0.63 -15.34 -15.86
C LEU A 23 -1.42 -14.05 -16.09
N PHE A 24 -2.55 -13.87 -15.41
CA PHE A 24 -3.36 -12.66 -15.51
C PHE A 24 -2.63 -11.44 -14.94
N ALA A 25 -1.95 -11.60 -13.80
CA ALA A 25 -1.15 -10.55 -13.18
C ALA A 25 -0.03 -10.04 -14.10
N SER A 26 0.66 -10.96 -14.79
CA SER A 26 1.78 -10.63 -15.66
C SER A 26 1.33 -10.08 -17.02
N LYS A 27 0.43 -10.79 -17.73
CA LYS A 27 0.11 -10.51 -19.14
C LYS A 27 -1.23 -9.79 -19.37
N GLY A 28 -2.11 -9.80 -18.38
CA GLY A 28 -3.46 -9.24 -18.47
C GLY A 28 -4.44 -10.24 -19.08
N PHE A 29 -5.73 -10.00 -18.87
CA PHE A 29 -6.81 -10.92 -19.26
C PHE A 29 -6.85 -11.23 -20.77
N GLU A 30 -6.69 -10.22 -21.62
CA GLU A 30 -6.79 -10.36 -23.08
C GLU A 30 -5.67 -11.23 -23.65
N SER A 31 -4.45 -11.06 -23.12
CA SER A 31 -3.24 -11.71 -23.63
C SER A 31 -3.12 -13.17 -23.22
N VAL A 32 -3.90 -13.63 -22.23
CA VAL A 32 -3.85 -15.01 -21.71
C VAL A 32 -4.85 -15.89 -22.46
N SER A 33 -4.41 -17.09 -22.85
CA SER A 33 -5.23 -18.12 -23.51
C SER A 33 -5.42 -19.36 -22.63
N VAL A 34 -6.49 -20.13 -22.90
CA VAL A 34 -6.77 -21.40 -22.18
C VAL A 34 -5.68 -22.43 -22.44
N GLU A 35 -5.12 -22.42 -23.66
CA GLU A 35 -3.95 -23.19 -24.08
C GLU A 35 -2.78 -22.95 -23.14
N GLU A 36 -2.48 -21.68 -22.89
CA GLU A 36 -1.36 -21.25 -22.07
C GLU A 36 -1.56 -21.63 -20.61
N ILE A 37 -2.77 -21.43 -20.07
CA ILE A 37 -3.13 -21.85 -18.70
C ILE A 37 -2.94 -23.36 -18.55
N ALA A 38 -3.47 -24.15 -19.49
CA ALA A 38 -3.36 -25.61 -19.46
C ALA A 38 -1.90 -26.08 -19.52
N ALA A 39 -1.10 -25.46 -20.39
CA ALA A 39 0.32 -25.75 -20.52
C ALA A 39 1.10 -25.47 -19.21
N HIS A 40 0.89 -24.29 -18.61
CA HIS A 40 1.56 -23.92 -17.35
C HIS A 40 1.11 -24.80 -16.17
N ALA A 41 -0.17 -25.17 -16.12
CA ALA A 41 -0.70 -26.07 -15.09
C ALA A 41 -0.36 -27.56 -15.34
N LYS A 42 0.25 -27.90 -16.48
CA LYS A 42 0.55 -29.27 -16.91
C LYS A 42 -0.71 -30.15 -16.95
N VAL A 43 -1.78 -29.61 -17.54
CA VAL A 43 -3.07 -30.28 -17.75
C VAL A 43 -3.50 -30.18 -19.22
N SER A 44 -4.50 -30.96 -19.60
CA SER A 44 -5.13 -30.82 -20.92
C SER A 44 -6.17 -29.69 -20.90
N LYS A 45 -6.44 -29.05 -22.05
CA LYS A 45 -7.45 -27.98 -22.16
C LYS A 45 -8.84 -28.37 -21.63
N PRO A 46 -9.37 -29.59 -21.88
CA PRO A 46 -10.67 -29.98 -21.36
C PRO A 46 -10.80 -29.85 -19.84
N ILE A 47 -9.70 -30.03 -19.08
CA ILE A 47 -9.71 -29.89 -17.62
C ILE A 47 -9.99 -28.44 -17.20
N VAL A 48 -9.46 -27.45 -17.94
CA VAL A 48 -9.73 -26.03 -17.65
C VAL A 48 -11.20 -25.70 -17.90
N TYR A 49 -11.76 -26.20 -19.02
CA TYR A 49 -13.18 -26.04 -19.34
C TYR A 49 -14.09 -26.77 -18.35
N GLU A 50 -13.72 -27.96 -17.89
CA GLU A 50 -14.49 -28.71 -16.89
C GLU A 50 -14.59 -27.96 -15.56
N HIS A 51 -13.49 -27.36 -15.09
CA HIS A 51 -13.47 -26.68 -13.80
C HIS A 51 -14.05 -25.25 -13.82
N PHE A 52 -13.89 -24.53 -14.93
CA PHE A 52 -14.15 -23.09 -14.98
C PHE A 52 -14.94 -22.62 -16.20
N GLY A 53 -15.24 -23.50 -17.16
CA GLY A 53 -15.93 -23.12 -18.40
C GLY A 53 -15.10 -22.26 -19.37
N GLY A 54 -13.83 -21.98 -19.08
CA GLY A 54 -12.96 -21.14 -19.90
C GLY A 54 -12.02 -20.26 -19.08
N LYS A 55 -11.35 -19.31 -19.74
CA LYS A 55 -10.47 -18.35 -19.07
C LYS A 55 -11.27 -17.30 -18.30
N GLU A 56 -12.47 -16.97 -18.77
CA GLU A 56 -13.42 -16.01 -18.22
C GLU A 56 -13.87 -16.45 -16.82
N GLY A 57 -14.30 -17.70 -16.69
CA GLY A 57 -14.71 -18.25 -15.40
C GLY A 57 -13.54 -18.43 -14.44
N LEU A 58 -12.35 -18.78 -14.95
CA LEU A 58 -11.14 -18.83 -14.11
C LEU A 58 -10.78 -17.43 -13.59
N TYR A 59 -10.82 -16.42 -14.47
CA TYR A 59 -10.57 -15.02 -14.11
C TYR A 59 -11.55 -14.52 -13.06
N ALA A 60 -12.85 -14.78 -13.24
CA ALA A 60 -13.88 -14.42 -12.27
C ALA A 60 -13.63 -15.04 -10.89
N VAL A 61 -13.22 -16.31 -10.84
CA VAL A 61 -12.88 -17.00 -9.58
C VAL A 61 -11.64 -16.39 -8.93
N VAL A 62 -10.61 -16.02 -9.71
CA VAL A 62 -9.42 -15.35 -9.18
C VAL A 62 -9.82 -13.99 -8.59
N VAL A 63 -10.55 -13.16 -9.34
CA VAL A 63 -10.99 -11.84 -8.88
C VAL A 63 -11.85 -11.94 -7.63
N ASP A 64 -12.86 -12.81 -7.59
CA ASP A 64 -13.72 -12.99 -6.40
C ASP A 64 -12.91 -13.35 -5.15
N ARG A 65 -11.91 -14.23 -5.30
CA ARG A 65 -11.05 -14.65 -4.18
C ARG A 65 -10.17 -13.51 -3.69
N GLU A 66 -9.51 -12.80 -4.59
CA GLU A 66 -8.62 -11.69 -4.23
C GLU A 66 -9.43 -10.53 -3.64
N MET A 67 -10.62 -10.24 -4.20
CA MET A 67 -11.56 -9.28 -3.66
C MET A 67 -11.97 -9.63 -2.23
N ARG A 68 -12.43 -10.86 -2.00
CA ARG A 68 -12.83 -11.32 -0.66
C ARG A 68 -11.67 -11.20 0.34
N SER A 69 -10.46 -11.61 -0.06
CA SER A 69 -9.29 -11.52 0.79
C SER A 69 -8.93 -10.07 1.16
N LEU A 70 -8.97 -9.16 0.19
CA LEU A 70 -8.71 -7.74 0.41
C LEU A 70 -9.81 -7.12 1.30
N SER A 71 -11.08 -7.35 0.98
CA SER A 71 -12.21 -6.86 1.77
C SER A 71 -12.15 -7.32 3.22
N GLU A 72 -11.94 -8.62 3.47
CA GLU A 72 -11.81 -9.15 4.83
C GLU A 72 -10.66 -8.49 5.59
N THR A 73 -9.53 -8.27 4.93
CA THR A 73 -8.35 -7.62 5.53
C THR A 73 -8.65 -6.19 5.94
N LEU A 74 -9.27 -5.41 5.05
CA LEU A 74 -9.56 -4.00 5.30
C LEU A 74 -10.72 -3.81 6.28
N PHE A 75 -11.80 -4.58 6.18
CA PHE A 75 -12.91 -4.50 7.13
C PHE A 75 -12.47 -4.87 8.54
N ARG A 76 -11.64 -5.90 8.71
CA ARG A 76 -11.06 -6.23 10.03
C ARG A 76 -10.16 -5.12 10.57
N ALA A 77 -9.49 -4.36 9.72
CA ALA A 77 -8.69 -3.22 10.15
C ALA A 77 -9.54 -2.01 10.58
N LEU A 78 -10.74 -1.88 10.00
CA LEU A 78 -11.75 -0.84 10.30
C LEU A 78 -12.73 -1.22 11.42
N GLU A 79 -12.84 -2.51 11.75
CA GLU A 79 -13.59 -3.03 12.90
C GLU A 79 -12.77 -2.79 14.19
N ASP A 80 -12.95 -1.61 14.79
CA ASP A 80 -12.43 -1.29 16.12
C ASP A 80 -13.55 -0.72 16.99
N PRO A 81 -13.51 -0.94 18.33
CA PRO A 81 -14.54 -0.44 19.24
C PRO A 81 -14.63 1.08 19.16
N SER A 82 -15.83 1.61 19.43
CA SER A 82 -16.25 3.03 19.34
C SER A 82 -15.34 4.07 20.01
N ASP A 83 -14.30 3.65 20.69
CA ASP A 83 -13.37 4.47 21.49
C ASP A 83 -11.94 4.52 20.90
N ALA A 84 -11.65 3.78 19.83
CA ALA A 84 -10.36 3.87 19.16
C ALA A 84 -10.13 5.27 18.57
N HIS A 85 -8.90 5.77 18.70
CA HIS A 85 -8.56 7.10 18.19
C HIS A 85 -8.50 7.06 16.65
N PRO A 86 -9.12 7.99 15.90
CA PRO A 86 -9.20 7.91 14.43
C PRO A 86 -7.84 7.76 13.73
N ARG A 87 -6.80 8.38 14.27
CA ARG A 87 -5.41 8.18 13.79
C ARG A 87 -4.99 6.70 13.78
N GLN A 88 -5.32 5.94 14.83
CA GLN A 88 -4.98 4.52 14.93
C GLN A 88 -5.73 3.69 13.87
N ILE A 89 -6.99 4.05 13.60
CA ILE A 89 -7.79 3.40 12.54
C ILE A 89 -7.13 3.61 11.18
N VAL A 90 -6.73 4.85 10.86
CA VAL A 90 -6.03 5.17 9.60
C VAL A 90 -4.69 4.44 9.50
N GLU A 91 -3.89 4.43 10.57
CA GLU A 91 -2.59 3.76 10.62
C GLU A 91 -2.71 2.25 10.39
N ARG A 92 -3.63 1.59 11.12
CA ARG A 92 -3.88 0.16 10.96
C ARG A 92 -4.40 -0.18 9.56
N THR A 93 -5.34 0.61 9.04
CA THR A 93 -5.94 0.36 7.71
C THR A 93 -4.92 0.55 6.59
N ALA A 94 -4.10 1.61 6.67
CA ALA A 94 -3.02 1.83 5.70
C ALA A 94 -1.99 0.69 5.74
N LEU A 95 -1.54 0.28 6.92
CA LEU A 95 -0.62 -0.86 7.07
C LEU A 95 -1.24 -2.18 6.58
N ALA A 96 -2.52 -2.41 6.83
CA ALA A 96 -3.22 -3.60 6.37
C ALA A 96 -3.29 -3.66 4.84
N LEU A 97 -3.61 -2.54 4.17
CA LEU A 97 -3.59 -2.46 2.71
C LEU A 97 -2.19 -2.73 2.16
N LEU A 98 -1.17 -2.04 2.67
CA LEU A 98 0.19 -2.17 2.16
C LEU A 98 0.76 -3.57 2.42
N THR A 99 0.42 -4.19 3.56
CA THR A 99 0.78 -5.59 3.84
C THR A 99 0.11 -6.54 2.86
N TYR A 100 -1.18 -6.35 2.56
CA TYR A 100 -1.86 -7.16 1.55
C TYR A 100 -1.18 -7.02 0.17
N ILE A 101 -0.86 -5.79 -0.23
CA ILE A 101 -0.16 -5.51 -1.50
C ILE A 101 1.20 -6.22 -1.55
N GLU A 102 1.97 -6.17 -0.46
CA GLU A 102 3.28 -6.82 -0.36
C GLU A 102 3.18 -8.33 -0.46
N GLU A 103 2.27 -8.94 0.30
CA GLU A 103 2.13 -10.40 0.39
C GLU A 103 1.40 -11.01 -0.82
N ASN A 104 0.56 -10.24 -1.50
CA ASN A 104 -0.33 -10.70 -2.57
C ASN A 104 -0.20 -9.86 -3.85
N ALA A 105 1.02 -9.44 -4.22
CA ALA A 105 1.29 -8.56 -5.36
C ALA A 105 0.62 -9.01 -6.67
N GLU A 106 0.65 -10.30 -6.99
CA GLU A 106 -0.02 -10.83 -8.18
C GLU A 106 -1.54 -10.67 -8.11
N GLY A 107 -2.15 -10.96 -6.95
CA GLY A 107 -3.58 -10.83 -6.72
C GLY A 107 -4.03 -9.38 -6.82
N PHE A 108 -3.30 -8.47 -6.18
CA PHE A 108 -3.55 -7.03 -6.27
C PHE A 108 -3.41 -6.52 -7.70
N GLN A 109 -2.41 -6.97 -8.45
CA GLN A 109 -2.23 -6.58 -9.86
C GLN A 109 -3.38 -7.05 -10.76
N VAL A 110 -3.99 -8.19 -10.46
CA VAL A 110 -5.22 -8.66 -11.15
C VAL A 110 -6.40 -7.73 -10.85
N LEU A 111 -6.52 -7.23 -9.62
CA LEU A 111 -7.62 -6.34 -9.23
C LEU A 111 -7.49 -4.92 -9.83
N VAL A 112 -6.28 -4.37 -9.91
CA VAL A 112 -6.04 -2.99 -10.35
C VAL A 112 -5.99 -2.84 -11.88
N ARG A 113 -5.75 -3.93 -12.62
CA ARG A 113 -5.73 -3.87 -14.08
C ARG A 113 -7.15 -3.72 -14.65
N ASP A 114 -7.31 -2.80 -15.58
CA ASP A 114 -8.53 -2.67 -16.37
C ASP A 114 -8.80 -3.98 -17.12
N SER A 115 -9.87 -4.66 -16.71
CA SER A 115 -10.42 -5.82 -17.41
C SER A 115 -11.71 -5.40 -18.13
N PRO A 116 -11.93 -5.86 -19.36
CA PRO A 116 -13.19 -5.61 -20.09
C PRO A 116 -14.40 -6.36 -19.49
N THR A 117 -14.18 -7.22 -18.50
CA THR A 117 -15.24 -7.82 -17.70
C THR A 117 -15.62 -6.90 -16.54
N ASP A 118 -16.88 -6.96 -16.10
CA ASP A 118 -17.53 -6.16 -15.02
C ASP A 118 -16.82 -6.14 -13.64
N THR A 119 -15.64 -6.75 -13.55
CA THR A 119 -14.77 -6.84 -12.38
C THR A 119 -14.15 -5.51 -11.94
N SER A 120 -13.91 -4.56 -12.85
CA SER A 120 -13.45 -3.21 -12.49
C SER A 120 -14.51 -2.46 -11.67
N ALA A 121 -15.79 -2.66 -12.00
CA ALA A 121 -16.90 -2.16 -11.20
C ALA A 121 -16.87 -2.73 -9.78
N SER A 122 -16.57 -4.02 -9.62
CA SER A 122 -16.48 -4.67 -8.30
C SER A 122 -15.35 -4.11 -7.44
N PHE A 123 -14.18 -3.80 -8.02
CA PHE A 123 -13.08 -3.15 -7.30
C PHE A 123 -13.42 -1.72 -6.89
N SER A 124 -14.08 -0.97 -7.78
CA SER A 124 -14.57 0.38 -7.45
C SER A 124 -15.63 0.36 -6.34
N SER A 125 -16.52 -0.64 -6.34
CA SER A 125 -17.53 -0.82 -5.29
C SER A 125 -16.90 -1.12 -3.93
N LEU A 126 -15.86 -1.95 -3.87
CA LEU A 126 -15.12 -2.19 -2.62
C LEU A 126 -14.58 -0.88 -2.04
N TRP A 127 -13.94 -0.04 -2.85
CA TRP A 127 -13.45 1.26 -2.36
C TRP A 127 -14.58 2.18 -1.94
N GLY A 128 -15.75 2.10 -2.59
CA GLY A 128 -16.97 2.74 -2.14
C GLY A 128 -17.38 2.30 -0.73
N ASP A 129 -17.46 0.99 -0.48
CA ASP A 129 -17.84 0.44 0.83
C ASP A 129 -16.84 0.82 1.94
N ILE A 130 -15.54 0.78 1.63
CA ILE A 130 -14.49 1.24 2.54
C ILE A 130 -14.63 2.74 2.82
N SER A 131 -14.94 3.54 1.80
CA SER A 131 -15.14 4.99 1.96
C SER A 131 -16.34 5.31 2.85
N LEU A 132 -17.45 4.58 2.71
CA LEU A 132 -18.61 4.72 3.59
C LEU A 132 -18.25 4.42 5.04
N ARG A 133 -17.46 3.35 5.28
CA ARG A 133 -17.02 3.01 6.63
C ARG A 133 -16.09 4.07 7.23
N VAL A 134 -15.19 4.65 6.43
CA VAL A 134 -14.33 5.76 6.84
C VAL A 134 -15.14 7.03 7.11
N GLU A 135 -16.17 7.30 6.30
CA GLU A 135 -17.10 8.41 6.50
C GLU A 135 -17.79 8.32 7.87
N ASP A 136 -18.28 7.15 8.26
CA ASP A 136 -18.89 6.94 9.58
C ASP A 136 -17.92 7.30 10.73
N VAL A 137 -16.67 6.85 10.63
CA VAL A 137 -15.62 7.13 11.62
C VAL A 137 -15.35 8.63 11.71
N LEU A 138 -15.20 9.30 10.56
CA LEU A 138 -14.98 10.74 10.50
C LEU A 138 -16.19 11.50 11.05
N ARG A 139 -17.42 11.13 10.67
CA ARG A 139 -18.65 11.80 11.12
C ARG A 139 -18.78 11.77 12.64
N ILE A 140 -18.47 10.63 13.27
CA ILE A 140 -18.42 10.50 14.74
C ILE A 140 -17.37 11.45 15.32
N TRP A 141 -16.16 11.50 14.75
CA TRP A 141 -15.10 12.37 15.23
C TRP A 141 -15.43 13.86 15.07
N PHE A 142 -15.94 14.30 13.91
CA PHE A 142 -16.37 15.68 13.67
C PHE A 142 -17.46 16.11 14.66
N THR A 143 -18.42 15.22 14.93
CA THR A 143 -19.47 15.46 15.94
C THR A 143 -18.87 15.66 17.32
N ARG A 144 -17.91 14.82 17.73
CA ARG A 144 -17.20 14.94 19.02
C ARG A 144 -16.39 16.24 19.15
N GLN A 145 -15.88 16.77 18.02
CA GLN A 145 -15.13 18.03 17.96
C GLN A 145 -16.01 19.25 17.70
N ASN A 146 -17.34 19.08 17.67
CA ASN A 146 -18.31 20.15 17.39
C ASN A 146 -18.05 20.86 16.04
N MET A 147 -17.64 20.09 15.03
CA MET A 147 -17.39 20.55 13.66
C MET A 147 -18.57 20.22 12.73
N PRO A 148 -18.79 20.99 11.64
CA PRO A 148 -19.80 20.67 10.63
C PRO A 148 -19.54 19.32 9.97
N THR A 149 -20.58 18.50 9.82
CA THR A 149 -20.46 17.17 9.19
C THR A 149 -20.81 17.17 7.69
N GLU A 150 -21.11 18.35 7.14
CA GLU A 150 -21.33 18.59 5.72
C GLU A 150 -19.99 18.44 4.98
N GLY A 151 -19.94 17.56 3.98
CA GLY A 151 -18.76 17.30 3.17
C GLY A 151 -17.78 16.27 3.75
N VAL A 152 -18.12 15.60 4.85
CA VAL A 152 -17.31 14.50 5.43
C VAL A 152 -17.08 13.36 4.43
N GLU A 153 -18.06 13.11 3.57
CA GLU A 153 -17.98 12.13 2.48
C GLU A 153 -16.79 12.41 1.54
N TYR A 154 -16.48 13.68 1.25
CA TYR A 154 -15.34 14.04 0.40
C TYR A 154 -14.01 13.82 1.13
N TYR A 155 -13.94 14.11 2.43
CA TYR A 155 -12.73 13.81 3.21
C TYR A 155 -12.46 12.31 3.29
N ALA A 156 -13.50 11.48 3.45
CA ALA A 156 -13.36 10.04 3.40
C ALA A 156 -12.79 9.57 2.05
N GLN A 157 -13.36 10.05 0.94
CA GLN A 157 -12.89 9.77 -0.42
C GLN A 157 -11.43 10.21 -0.63
N MET A 158 -11.04 11.39 -0.14
CA MET A 158 -9.66 11.88 -0.23
C MET A 158 -8.67 10.99 0.53
N LEU A 159 -9.01 10.55 1.74
CA LEU A 159 -8.15 9.67 2.54
C LEU A 159 -8.00 8.28 1.89
N VAL A 160 -9.11 7.69 1.46
CA VAL A 160 -9.10 6.38 0.78
C VAL A 160 -8.34 6.49 -0.54
N GLY A 161 -8.66 7.49 -1.37
CA GLY A 161 -8.02 7.71 -2.66
C GLY A 161 -6.52 7.92 -2.53
N MET A 162 -6.08 8.79 -1.61
CA MET A 162 -4.65 9.00 -1.34
C MET A 162 -3.96 7.69 -0.95
N THR A 163 -4.54 6.91 -0.04
CA THR A 163 -3.96 5.66 0.47
C THR A 163 -3.87 4.60 -0.64
N VAL A 164 -4.94 4.42 -1.41
CA VAL A 164 -5.00 3.44 -2.50
C VAL A 164 -4.07 3.82 -3.63
N PHE A 165 -4.10 5.08 -4.07
CA PHE A 165 -3.29 5.55 -5.19
C PHE A 165 -1.79 5.50 -4.89
N THR A 166 -1.40 5.95 -3.68
CA THR A 166 0.00 5.86 -3.25
C THR A 166 0.45 4.41 -3.04
N GLY A 167 -0.41 3.54 -2.51
CA GLY A 167 -0.16 2.10 -2.40
C GLY A 167 0.05 1.43 -3.76
N GLN A 168 -0.76 1.77 -4.77
CA GLN A 168 -0.58 1.29 -6.15
C GLN A 168 0.75 1.76 -6.74
N TYR A 169 1.09 3.04 -6.57
CA TYR A 169 2.37 3.57 -7.05
C TYR A 169 3.55 2.88 -6.36
N TRP A 170 3.45 2.65 -5.05
CA TRP A 170 4.45 1.92 -4.28
C TRP A 170 4.63 0.48 -4.75
N ALA A 171 3.54 -0.23 -5.07
CA ALA A 171 3.59 -1.59 -5.60
C ALA A 171 4.43 -1.70 -6.88
N MET A 172 4.50 -0.63 -7.68
CA MET A 172 5.28 -0.59 -8.92
C MET A 172 6.77 -0.28 -8.72
N GLN A 173 7.13 0.44 -7.65
CA GLN A 173 8.48 0.99 -7.46
C GLN A 173 9.25 0.37 -6.28
N GLN A 174 8.55 0.04 -5.18
CA GLN A 174 9.06 -0.56 -3.93
C GLN A 174 10.44 -0.04 -3.46
N VAL A 175 10.66 1.28 -3.54
CA VAL A 175 11.93 1.90 -3.13
C VAL A 175 12.09 1.95 -1.61
N MET A 176 10.98 1.88 -0.87
CA MET A 176 10.93 2.00 0.60
C MET A 176 10.03 0.92 1.22
N GLY A 177 10.16 0.68 2.51
CA GLY A 177 9.32 -0.27 3.26
C GLY A 177 7.87 0.20 3.41
N LYS A 178 6.94 -0.76 3.59
CA LYS A 178 5.52 -0.45 3.77
C LYS A 178 5.24 0.39 5.02
N GLU A 179 6.00 0.19 6.09
CA GLU A 179 5.86 0.94 7.34
C GLU A 179 6.24 2.41 7.15
N GLU A 180 7.27 2.67 6.33
CA GLU A 180 7.73 4.02 6.04
C GLU A 180 6.69 4.77 5.18
N LEU A 181 6.11 4.10 4.17
CA LEU A 181 5.02 4.67 3.39
C LEU A 181 3.75 4.89 4.23
N ALA A 182 3.37 3.94 5.08
CA ALA A 182 2.25 4.11 6.00
C ALA A 182 2.45 5.32 6.91
N ALA A 183 3.67 5.50 7.44
CA ALA A 183 4.00 6.66 8.25
C ALA A 183 3.84 7.98 7.48
N LEU A 184 4.25 8.04 6.20
CA LEU A 184 4.03 9.21 5.35
C LEU A 184 2.54 9.51 5.12
N ILE A 185 1.75 8.49 4.78
CA ILE A 185 0.30 8.61 4.56
C ILE A 185 -0.38 9.12 5.83
N VAL A 186 -0.11 8.49 6.97
CA VAL A 186 -0.69 8.85 8.28
C VAL A 186 -0.25 10.25 8.70
N ASN A 187 1.02 10.60 8.49
CA ASN A 187 1.55 11.92 8.83
C ASN A 187 0.84 13.01 8.03
N LEU A 188 0.69 12.84 6.71
CA LEU A 188 -0.02 13.80 5.86
C LEU A 188 -1.50 13.90 6.24
N ALA A 189 -2.19 12.76 6.35
CA ALA A 189 -3.59 12.70 6.73
C ALA A 189 -3.84 13.37 8.08
N TRP A 190 -3.05 13.02 9.10
CA TRP A 190 -3.27 13.52 10.45
C TRP A 190 -2.95 15.00 10.60
N ASN A 191 -1.81 15.47 10.07
CA ASN A 191 -1.46 16.90 10.15
C ASN A 191 -2.42 17.77 9.33
N GLY A 192 -2.95 17.25 8.21
CA GLY A 192 -3.99 17.91 7.43
C GLY A 192 -5.31 18.02 8.19
N LEU A 193 -5.82 16.90 8.72
CA LEU A 193 -7.10 16.85 9.44
C LEU A 193 -7.06 17.64 10.76
N ALA A 194 -5.94 17.63 11.48
CA ALA A 194 -5.80 18.30 12.78
C ALA A 194 -5.94 19.83 12.71
N HIS A 195 -5.74 20.45 11.54
CA HIS A 195 -5.79 21.90 11.35
C HIS A 195 -6.96 22.35 10.46
N MET A 196 -8.00 21.50 10.33
CA MET A 196 -9.17 21.83 9.52
C MET A 196 -9.96 23.02 10.09
N LYS A 197 -10.45 23.85 9.17
CA LYS A 197 -11.39 24.93 9.48
C LYS A 197 -12.82 24.42 9.26
N ALA A 198 -13.76 24.88 10.08
CA ALA A 198 -15.19 24.56 9.92
C ALA A 198 -15.73 24.96 8.53
N HIS A 199 -15.22 26.06 7.97
CA HIS A 199 -15.59 26.56 6.64
C HIS A 199 -14.32 26.89 5.85
N PRO A 200 -13.76 25.95 5.07
CA PRO A 200 -12.62 26.23 4.21
C PRO A 200 -13.02 27.19 3.09
N GLN A 201 -12.11 28.10 2.72
CA GLN A 201 -12.28 29.06 1.62
C GLN A 201 -11.01 29.06 0.77
N LEU A 202 -11.19 29.14 -0.55
CA LEU A 202 -10.09 29.32 -1.49
C LEU A 202 -9.58 30.76 -1.36
N ARG A 203 -8.28 30.92 -1.14
CA ARG A 203 -7.68 32.23 -0.77
C ARG A 203 -7.17 33.04 -1.96
N PHE A 204 -7.06 32.44 -3.13
CA PHE A 204 -6.38 33.01 -4.30
C PHE A 204 -7.25 32.99 -5.56
N GLU A 205 -8.56 32.73 -5.44
CA GLU A 205 -9.48 32.74 -6.59
C GLU A 205 -10.00 34.14 -6.95
N ASP A 206 -10.00 35.09 -6.02
CA ASP A 206 -10.53 36.44 -6.22
C ASP A 206 -9.49 37.45 -6.75
N GLU A 207 -8.21 37.07 -6.85
CA GLU A 207 -7.18 37.88 -7.51
C GLU A 207 -7.22 37.62 -9.03
N LEU A 208 -8.15 38.30 -9.71
CA LEU A 208 -7.95 38.63 -11.12
C LEU A 208 -6.58 39.31 -11.24
N TYR A 209 -5.62 38.61 -11.83
CA TYR A 209 -4.30 39.13 -12.18
C TYR A 209 -4.45 40.34 -13.10
N GLU A 210 -4.57 41.55 -12.54
CA GLU A 210 -4.26 42.77 -13.26
C GLU A 210 -2.74 42.83 -13.41
N CYS A 211 -2.25 42.29 -14.52
CA CYS A 211 -0.89 42.52 -14.98
C CYS A 211 -0.80 43.99 -15.43
N GLY A 212 -0.61 44.90 -14.48
CA GLY A 212 -0.60 46.34 -14.68
C GLY A 212 0.43 47.04 -13.79
N ASP A 213 1.58 47.31 -14.40
CA ASP A 213 2.65 48.23 -13.98
C ASP A 213 3.31 48.07 -12.59
N GLY A 214 4.50 47.45 -12.62
CA GLY A 214 5.68 47.96 -11.92
C GLY A 214 5.61 48.12 -10.40
N GLY A 215 5.66 47.01 -9.66
CA GLY A 215 5.93 47.02 -8.22
C GLY A 215 6.25 45.62 -7.71
N ASN A 216 7.34 45.47 -6.96
CA ASN A 216 7.86 44.19 -6.47
C ASN A 216 6.77 43.32 -5.82
N ILE A 217 6.62 42.09 -6.31
CA ILE A 217 5.71 41.10 -5.74
C ILE A 217 6.45 40.38 -4.59
N GLU A 218 6.15 40.73 -3.34
CA GLU A 218 6.40 39.84 -2.21
C GLU A 218 5.30 38.77 -2.17
N VAL A 219 5.58 37.61 -2.76
CA VAL A 219 4.78 36.39 -2.56
C VAL A 219 5.12 35.83 -1.17
N VAL A 220 4.58 36.43 -0.13
CA VAL A 220 4.70 35.94 1.25
C VAL A 220 3.32 35.99 1.90
N ALA A 221 2.60 34.86 1.92
CA ALA A 221 1.76 34.42 3.06
C ALA A 221 0.82 33.28 2.67
N ALA A 222 1.27 32.03 2.82
CA ALA A 222 0.36 30.90 3.07
C ALA A 222 1.02 29.81 3.93
N PHE A 223 2.32 29.64 3.79
CA PHE A 223 3.18 29.02 4.79
C PHE A 223 3.76 30.17 5.61
N GLY A 224 3.45 30.24 6.90
CA GLY A 224 4.00 31.30 7.78
C GLY A 224 5.52 31.38 7.64
N ASN A 225 6.09 32.57 7.86
CA ASN A 225 7.51 32.95 7.76
C ASN A 225 8.51 31.89 8.26
N ALA A 226 8.64 30.78 7.54
CA ALA A 226 9.79 29.92 7.57
C ALA A 226 10.75 30.57 6.58
N GLU A 227 11.82 31.18 7.10
CA GLU A 227 12.96 31.53 6.28
C GLU A 227 13.38 30.27 5.55
N TYR A 228 13.08 30.20 4.25
CA TYR A 228 13.55 29.12 3.41
C TYR A 228 15.07 29.26 3.32
N PRO A 229 15.85 28.23 3.71
CA PRO A 229 17.30 28.32 3.67
C PRO A 229 17.76 28.66 2.26
N ASP A 230 18.73 29.55 2.14
CA ASP A 230 19.22 29.97 0.83
C ASP A 230 19.87 28.79 0.08
N ALA A 231 20.09 28.94 -1.23
CA ALA A 231 20.68 27.87 -2.05
C ALA A 231 22.07 27.39 -1.55
N LYS A 232 22.81 28.20 -0.79
CA LYS A 232 24.07 27.79 -0.14
C LYS A 232 23.82 27.01 1.14
N GLU A 233 22.81 27.38 1.92
CA GLU A 233 22.37 26.65 3.11
C GLU A 233 21.79 25.29 2.74
N ILE A 234 20.95 25.20 1.71
CA ILE A 234 20.45 23.93 1.18
C ILE A 234 21.62 23.02 0.78
N LYS A 235 22.60 23.54 0.03
CA LYS A 235 23.82 22.77 -0.33
C LYS A 235 24.66 22.36 0.88
N ARG A 236 24.68 23.16 1.95
CA ARG A 236 25.38 22.81 3.20
C ARG A 236 24.64 21.72 3.96
N MET A 237 23.32 21.78 4.01
CA MET A 237 22.46 20.77 4.63
C MET A 237 22.55 19.44 3.89
N GLU A 238 22.42 19.43 2.56
CA GLU A 238 22.61 18.23 1.73
C GLU A 238 24.01 17.62 1.93
N LYS A 239 25.05 18.45 2.05
CA LYS A 239 26.42 17.99 2.31
C LYS A 239 26.57 17.44 3.73
N ALA A 240 25.89 18.03 4.71
CA ALA A 240 25.89 17.56 6.10
C ALA A 240 25.15 16.22 6.22
N GLU A 241 23.98 16.07 5.59
CA GLU A 241 23.23 14.82 5.53
C GLU A 241 24.02 13.71 4.84
N ARG A 242 24.63 13.99 3.68
CA ARG A 242 25.52 13.01 3.01
C ARG A 242 26.70 12.61 3.88
N LYS A 243 27.20 13.50 4.74
CA LYS A 243 28.29 13.20 5.68
C LYS A 243 27.80 12.37 6.85
N ALA A 244 26.62 12.67 7.39
CA ALA A 244 25.96 11.93 8.46
C ALA A 244 25.62 10.50 8.00
N ALA A 245 25.05 10.34 6.81
CA ALA A 245 24.76 9.02 6.21
C ALA A 245 26.03 8.17 6.05
N LYS A 246 27.14 8.77 5.60
CA LYS A 246 28.44 8.09 5.52
C LYS A 246 29.04 7.73 6.88
N LEU A 247 28.73 8.49 7.93
CA LEU A 247 29.18 8.19 9.28
C LEU A 247 28.38 7.02 9.86
N ALA A 248 27.04 7.07 9.75
CA ALA A 248 26.16 5.98 10.15
C ALA A 248 26.48 4.67 9.43
N GLU A 249 26.78 4.71 8.12
CA GLU A 249 27.21 3.51 7.37
C GLU A 249 28.53 2.94 7.89
N LYS A 250 29.47 3.80 8.33
CA LYS A 250 30.74 3.36 8.91
C LYS A 250 30.56 2.75 10.30
N GLU A 251 29.72 3.36 11.13
CA GLU A 251 29.39 2.88 12.48
C GLU A 251 28.70 1.51 12.40
N ALA A 252 27.70 1.35 11.54
CA ALA A 252 27.04 0.07 11.30
C ALA A 252 28.02 -1.03 10.82
N LYS A 253 29.00 -0.68 9.96
CA LYS A 253 30.04 -1.63 9.51
C LYS A 253 31.03 -2.00 10.63
N LEU A 254 31.27 -1.10 11.58
CA LEU A 254 32.13 -1.37 12.74
C LEU A 254 31.42 -2.31 13.70
N GLU A 255 30.17 -2.01 14.04
CA GLU A 255 29.33 -2.85 14.91
C GLU A 255 29.18 -4.27 14.33
N ALA A 256 28.93 -4.39 13.03
CA ALA A 256 28.86 -5.69 12.36
C ALA A 256 30.18 -6.49 12.43
N LYS A 257 31.33 -5.81 12.37
CA LYS A 257 32.65 -6.46 12.52
C LYS A 257 32.90 -6.91 13.95
N GLU A 258 32.48 -6.13 14.94
CA GLU A 258 32.62 -6.47 16.36
C GLU A 258 31.75 -7.67 16.73
N ALA A 259 30.47 -7.66 16.34
CA ALA A 259 29.57 -8.79 16.51
C ALA A 259 30.10 -10.08 15.87
N ALA A 260 30.67 -9.99 14.66
CA ALA A 260 31.28 -11.14 13.99
C ALA A 260 32.54 -11.66 14.71
N ARG A 261 33.30 -10.79 15.38
CA ARG A 261 34.50 -11.18 16.15
C ARG A 261 34.09 -11.86 17.45
N GLU A 262 33.06 -11.37 18.13
CA GLU A 262 32.51 -11.98 19.34
C GLU A 262 31.92 -13.36 19.06
N ALA A 263 31.15 -13.50 17.97
CA ALA A 263 30.61 -14.80 17.54
C ALA A 263 31.72 -15.84 17.31
N LYS A 264 32.84 -15.44 16.67
CA LYS A 264 34.00 -16.31 16.47
C LYS A 264 34.71 -16.68 17.78
N LEU A 265 34.76 -15.77 18.76
CA LEU A 265 35.34 -16.03 20.07
C LEU A 265 34.50 -17.08 20.82
N LEU A 266 33.18 -16.90 20.84
CA LEU A 266 32.23 -17.82 21.45
C LEU A 266 32.28 -19.22 20.82
N GLU A 267 32.38 -19.29 19.48
CA GLU A 267 32.53 -20.57 18.77
C GLU A 267 33.84 -21.27 19.15
N LYS A 268 34.94 -20.52 19.28
CA LYS A 268 36.24 -21.07 19.69
C LYS A 268 36.22 -21.56 21.13
N GLU A 269 35.58 -20.83 22.05
CA GLU A 269 35.40 -21.23 23.44
C GLU A 269 34.51 -22.48 23.57
N ALA A 270 33.43 -22.57 22.80
CA ALA A 270 32.57 -23.75 22.75
C ALA A 270 33.34 -24.99 22.28
N LYS A 271 34.16 -24.86 21.23
CA LYS A 271 35.02 -25.95 20.74
C LYS A 271 36.08 -26.37 21.76
N LEU A 272 36.67 -25.41 22.49
CA LEU A 272 37.65 -25.71 23.54
C LEU A 272 37.02 -26.45 24.73
N ARG A 273 35.80 -26.05 25.13
CA ARG A 273 35.04 -26.75 26.17
C ARG A 273 34.67 -28.18 25.76
N ALA A 274 34.25 -28.37 24.51
CA ALA A 274 33.92 -29.70 23.98
C ALA A 274 35.14 -30.62 23.84
N ALA A 275 36.35 -30.08 23.68
CA ALA A 275 37.58 -30.87 23.59
C ALA A 275 38.16 -31.27 24.97
N ASN A 276 37.75 -30.59 26.04
CA ASN A 276 38.21 -30.82 27.41
C ASN A 276 37.18 -31.54 28.30
N ALA A 277 36.04 -31.95 27.74
CA ALA A 277 34.99 -32.75 28.37
C ALA A 277 35.02 -34.17 27.81
#